data_AF-A0A6C0U2N3-F1
#
_entry.id   AF-A0A6C0U2N3-F1
#
_cell.length_a   1.000
_cell.length_b   1.000
_cell.length_c   1.000
_cell.angle_alpha   90.00
_cell.angle_beta   90.00
_cell.angle_gamma   90.00
#
_symmetry.space_group_name_H-M   'P 1'
#
loop_
_entity.id
_entity.type
_entity.pdbx_description
1 polymer ?
#
loop_
_entity_poly.entity_id
_entity_poly.type
_entity_poly.pdbx_seq_one_letter_code
_entity_poly.pdbx_strand_id
1 'polypeptide(L)' 'MMRYHCKDCSYQGSQVSSGGGCPACGSFNTQIVMQQQTAPPRSRKGQLTLLAVLWLCFAGLLLTKLID' A
#
# COMPACT_ATOMS: atom_id res chain seq x y z
N MET A 1 5.80 11.66 -8.33
CA MET A 1 5.28 12.62 -9.32
C MET A 1 4.02 11.99 -9.91
N MET A 2 2.87 12.65 -9.85
CA MET A 2 1.66 12.10 -10.47
C MET A 2 1.90 12.04 -11.98
N ARG A 3 1.78 10.87 -12.58
CA ARG A 3 1.75 10.72 -14.03
C ARG A 3 0.36 10.21 -14.37
N TYR A 4 -0.20 10.62 -15.49
CA TYR A 4 -1.43 10.04 -15.98
C TYR A 4 -1.19 9.49 -17.38
N HIS A 5 -1.94 8.46 -17.70
CA HIS A 5 -1.91 7.80 -18.99
C HIS A 5 -3.34 7.69 -19.51
N CYS A 6 -3.58 8.19 -20.72
CA CYS A 6 -4.86 8.01 -21.40
C CYS A 6 -4.92 6.64 -22.07
N LYS A 7 -6.02 5.89 -21.85
CA LYS A 7 -6.16 4.54 -22.43
C LYS A 7 -6.46 4.53 -23.92
N ASP A 8 -7.06 5.59 -24.45
CA ASP A 8 -7.47 5.65 -25.85
C ASP A 8 -6.34 6.06 -26.80
N CYS A 9 -5.50 7.03 -26.40
CA CYS A 9 -4.44 7.58 -27.24
C CYS A 9 -3.03 7.30 -26.71
N SER A 10 -2.92 6.54 -25.61
CA SER A 10 -1.66 6.24 -24.91
C SER A 10 -0.84 7.47 -24.49
N TYR A 11 -1.48 8.65 -24.46
CA TYR A 11 -0.82 9.90 -24.09
C TYR A 11 -0.46 9.90 -22.60
N GLN A 12 0.77 10.31 -22.29
CA GLN A 12 1.31 10.37 -20.93
C GLN A 12 1.65 11.80 -20.56
N GLY A 13 1.17 12.27 -19.41
CA GLY A 13 1.50 13.59 -18.89
C GLY A 13 1.67 13.60 -17.38
N SER A 14 2.10 14.74 -16.84
CA SER A 14 2.34 14.94 -15.41
C SER A 14 1.11 15.49 -14.66
N GLN A 15 0.13 16.06 -15.36
CA GLN A 15 -1.06 16.66 -14.76
C GLN A 15 -2.29 16.39 -15.62
N VAL A 16 -3.30 15.71 -15.06
CA VAL A 16 -4.63 15.67 -15.67
C VAL A 16 -5.16 17.09 -15.58
N SER A 17 -5.51 17.69 -16.71
CA SER A 17 -6.11 19.03 -16.75
C SER A 17 -7.39 19.02 -15.91
N SER A 18 -7.67 20.09 -15.16
CA SER A 18 -8.75 20.17 -14.14
C SER A 18 -10.16 19.82 -14.66
N GLY A 19 -10.34 19.70 -15.97
CA GLY A 19 -11.56 19.22 -16.63
C GLY A 19 -11.64 17.70 -16.83
N GLY A 20 -10.69 16.89 -16.35
CA GLY A 20 -10.74 15.41 -16.43
C GLY A 20 -10.51 14.81 -17.82
N GLY A 21 -10.35 15.64 -18.85
CA GLY A 21 -10.08 15.20 -20.22
C GLY A 21 -8.58 15.12 -20.55
N CYS A 22 -8.19 14.12 -21.35
CA CYS A 22 -6.87 14.04 -21.94
C CYS A 22 -6.66 15.20 -22.94
N PRO A 23 -5.56 15.97 -22.87
CA PRO A 23 -5.32 17.10 -23.77
C PRO A 23 -5.06 16.69 -25.22
N ALA A 24 -4.71 15.42 -25.48
CA ALA A 24 -4.39 14.94 -26.82
C ALA A 24 -5.62 14.45 -27.61
N CYS A 25 -6.59 13.83 -26.93
CA CYS A 25 -7.75 13.21 -27.59
C CYS A 25 -9.11 13.65 -27.04
N GLY A 26 -9.14 14.44 -25.96
CA GLY A 26 -10.39 14.84 -25.30
C GLY A 26 -11.11 13.71 -24.55
N SER A 27 -10.58 12.47 -24.55
CA SER A 27 -11.17 11.35 -23.81
C SER A 27 -11.00 11.54 -22.31
N PHE A 28 -12.05 11.22 -21.55
CA PHE A 28 -12.05 11.21 -20.08
C PHE A 28 -11.50 9.90 -19.50
N ASN A 29 -11.17 8.92 -20.34
CA ASN A 29 -10.62 7.64 -19.91
C ASN A 29 -9.11 7.74 -19.61
N THR A 30 -8.77 8.59 -18.63
CA THR A 30 -7.41 8.77 -18.15
C THR A 30 -7.22 8.03 -16.83
N GLN A 31 -6.21 7.17 -16.79
CA GLN A 31 -5.80 6.52 -15.56
C GLN A 31 -4.69 7.36 -14.94
N ILE A 32 -4.95 7.88 -13.75
CA ILE A 32 -3.90 8.49 -12.94
C ILE A 32 -2.99 7.34 -12.52
N VAL A 33 -1.83 7.24 -13.16
CA VAL A 33 -0.70 6.46 -12.65
C VAL A 33 -0.11 7.29 -11.52
N MET A 34 -0.88 7.42 -10.44
CA MET A 34 -0.31 7.74 -9.16
C MET A 34 0.61 6.55 -8.95
N GLN A 35 1.91 6.78 -9.15
CA GLN A 35 2.97 5.86 -8.81
C GLN A 35 2.60 5.46 -7.41
N GLN A 36 1.96 4.29 -7.29
CA GLN A 36 1.41 3.81 -6.06
C GLN A 36 2.64 3.82 -5.19
N GLN A 37 2.67 4.76 -4.24
CA GLN A 37 3.63 4.68 -3.16
C GLN A 37 3.24 3.36 -2.54
N THR A 38 3.89 2.30 -3.00
CA THR A 38 3.97 1.04 -2.34
C THR A 38 4.51 1.47 -0.99
N ALA A 39 3.60 1.70 -0.05
CA ALA A 39 3.96 2.01 1.31
C ALA A 39 5.03 0.97 1.65
N PRO A 40 6.21 1.40 2.16
CA PRO A 40 7.28 0.47 2.43
C PRO A 40 6.65 -0.68 3.21
N PRO A 41 6.81 -1.95 2.77
CA PRO A 41 6.07 -3.06 3.35
C PRO A 41 6.25 -2.99 4.85
N ARG A 42 5.18 -2.65 5.59
CA ARG A 42 5.24 -2.51 7.04
C ARG A 42 5.92 -3.75 7.54
N SER A 43 7.11 -3.55 8.11
CA SER A 43 8.06 -4.59 8.47
C SER A 43 7.34 -5.64 9.31
N ARG A 44 6.96 -6.76 8.67
CA ARG A 44 6.30 -7.92 9.32
C ARG A 44 7.15 -8.50 10.46
N LYS A 45 8.42 -8.11 10.53
CA LYS A 45 9.38 -8.52 11.57
C LYS A 45 8.90 -8.08 12.96
N GLY A 46 8.43 -6.84 13.12
CA GLY A 46 7.98 -6.34 14.42
C GLY A 46 6.72 -7.06 14.95
N GLN A 47 5.81 -7.42 14.04
CA GLN A 47 4.59 -8.15 14.40
C GLN A 47 4.88 -9.60 14.80
N LEU A 48 5.85 -10.26 14.15
CA LEU A 48 6.29 -11.60 14.55
C LEU A 48 6.96 -11.59 15.93
N THR A 49 7.82 -10.61 16.20
CA THR A 49 8.51 -10.51 17.50
C THR A 49 7.52 -10.29 18.63
N LEU A 50 6.54 -9.39 18.45
CA LEU A 50 5.51 -9.13 19.46
C LEU A 50 4.68 -10.39 19.76
N LEU A 51 4.30 -11.13 18.71
CA LEU A 51 3.55 -12.37 18.84
C LEU A 51 4.36 -13.46 19.55
N ALA A 52 5.65 -13.59 19.24
CA ALA A 52 6.54 -14.55 19.87
C ALA A 52 6.75 -14.26 21.36
N VAL A 53 6.98 -12.99 21.73
CA VAL A 53 7.12 -12.58 23.14
C VAL A 53 5.83 -12.84 23.91
N LEU A 54 4.68 -12.50 23.33
CA LEU A 54 3.38 -12.74 23.95
C LEU A 54 3.15 -14.23 24.22
N TRP A 55 3.48 -15.09 23.24
CA TRP A 55 3.37 -16.54 23.39
C TRP A 55 4.29 -17.09 24.47
N LEU A 56 5.56 -16.66 24.51
CA LEU A 56 6.51 -17.10 25.53
C LEU A 56 6.08 -16.69 26.95
N CYS A 57 5.60 -15.46 27.13
CA CYS A 57 5.03 -15.01 28.40
C CYS A 57 3.83 -15.86 28.82
N PHE A 58 2.91 -16.12 27.89
CA PHE A 58 1.70 -16.89 28.18
C PHE A 58 2.03 -18.35 28.54
N ALA A 59 2.92 -18.99 27.78
CA ALA A 59 3.40 -20.35 28.06
C ALA A 59 4.12 -20.43 29.41
N GLY A 60 4.95 -19.44 29.75
CA GLY A 60 5.62 -19.38 31.05
C GLY A 60 4.64 -19.30 32.22
N LEU A 61 3.63 -18.43 32.13
CA LEU A 61 2.58 -18.29 33.16
C LEU A 61 1.74 -19.56 33.31
N LEU A 62 1.42 -20.23 32.20
CA LEU A 62 0.72 -21.51 32.22
C LEU A 62 1.55 -22.59 32.92
N LEU A 63 2.84 -22.70 32.59
CA LEU A 63 3.72 -23.69 33.23
C LEU A 63 3.85 -23.44 34.73
N THR A 64 4.01 -22.19 35.16
CA THR A 64 4.04 -21.87 36.59
C THR A 64 2.74 -22.24 37.31
N LYS A 65 1.58 -22.08 36.64
CA LYS A 65 0.28 -22.44 37.21
C LYS A 65 -0.08 -23.91 37.10
N LEU A 66 0.66 -24.68 36.31
CA LEU A 66 0.49 -26.13 36.16
C LEU A 66 1.43 -26.91 37.08
N ILE A 67 2.54 -26.29 37.49
CA ILE A 67 3.53 -26.84 38.43
C ILE A 67 3.17 -26.51 39.89
N ASP A 68 2.45 -25.40 40.11
CA ASP A 68 1.80 -25.04 41.39
C ASP A 68 0.44 -25.75 41.53
#